data_AF-A0A895YNJ2-F1
#
_entry.id   AF-A0A895YNJ2-F1
#
_cell.length_a   1.000
_cell.length_b   1.000
_cell.length_c   1.000
_cell.angle_alpha   90.00
_cell.angle_beta   90.00
_cell.angle_gamma   90.00
#
_symmetry.space_group_name_H-M   'P 1'
#
loop_
_entity.id
_entity.type
_entity.pdbx_description
1 polymer ?
#
loop_
_entity_poly.entity_id
_entity_poly.type
_entity_poly.pdbx_seq_one_letter_code
_entity_poly.pdbx_strand_id
1 'polypeptide(L)'
;MTRARTPRPHEVDEARRDERLLRALREGGRDPAWRTRGACQHVDPETFFPAPSEPADAAVAMCRPCPVQGACLAWALQAGDLHGVWGGTTARERRAMAVVWHSEEQGSPAPELPANQPVVATAAAAGPVLAESVGRRPHAATTDTAGLPGLPVGASMDRAELLRLVNAG
;
A
#
# COMPACT_ATOMS: atom_id res chain seq x y z
N MET A 1 2.31 -11.12 -20.95
CA MET A 1 1.99 -10.03 -20.02
C MET A 1 2.31 -8.71 -20.72
N THR A 2 1.29 -7.97 -21.15
CA THR A 2 1.47 -6.68 -21.84
C THR A 2 2.06 -5.68 -20.86
N ARG A 3 3.22 -5.09 -21.16
CA ARG A 3 3.82 -4.05 -20.30
C ARG A 3 2.79 -2.94 -20.09
N ALA A 4 2.61 -2.52 -18.84
CA ALA A 4 1.76 -1.38 -18.53
C ALA A 4 2.21 -0.17 -19.36
N ARG A 5 1.26 0.49 -20.03
CA ARG A 5 1.54 1.67 -20.85
C ARG A 5 2.05 2.80 -19.97
N THR A 6 3.21 3.37 -20.32
CA THR A 6 3.71 4.62 -19.71
C THR A 6 2.70 5.75 -19.93
N PRO A 7 2.34 6.52 -18.88
CA PRO A 7 1.46 7.68 -19.04
C PRO A 7 2.13 8.75 -19.90
N ARG A 8 1.35 9.42 -20.73
CA ARG A 8 1.77 10.55 -21.57
C ARG A 8 1.97 11.80 -20.70
N PRO A 9 2.81 12.77 -21.11
CA PRO A 9 3.04 13.99 -20.34
C PRO A 9 1.77 14.74 -19.93
N HIS A 10 0.81 14.91 -20.83
CA HIS A 10 -0.45 15.58 -20.47
C HIS A 10 -1.30 14.83 -19.44
N GLU A 11 -1.22 13.48 -19.42
CA GLU A 11 -1.93 12.66 -18.41
C GLU A 11 -1.29 12.93 -17.03
N VAL A 12 0.03 13.15 -16.98
CA VAL A 12 0.75 13.53 -15.76
C VAL A 12 0.41 14.97 -15.35
N ASP A 13 0.35 15.92 -16.28
CA ASP A 13 -0.02 17.31 -15.98
C ASP A 13 -1.45 17.45 -15.47
N GLU A 14 -2.39 16.67 -16.01
CA GLU A 14 -3.75 16.56 -15.52
C GLU A 14 -3.76 15.97 -14.10
N ALA A 15 -3.02 14.88 -13.88
CA ALA A 15 -2.89 14.27 -12.56
C ALA A 15 -2.35 15.25 -11.50
N ARG A 16 -1.38 16.12 -11.84
CA ARG A 16 -0.86 17.16 -10.93
C ARG A 16 -1.92 18.13 -10.42
N ARG A 17 -3.00 18.32 -11.18
CA ARG A 17 -4.10 19.26 -10.85
C ARG A 17 -5.33 18.54 -10.30
N ASP A 18 -5.34 17.21 -10.27
CA ASP A 18 -6.47 16.43 -9.82
C ASP A 18 -6.68 16.60 -8.30
N GLU A 19 -7.89 17.04 -7.92
CA GLU A 19 -8.23 17.32 -6.52
C GLU A 19 -8.11 16.08 -5.63
N ARG A 20 -8.35 14.88 -6.17
CA ARG A 20 -8.21 13.62 -5.43
C ARG A 20 -6.75 13.39 -5.06
N LEU A 21 -5.83 13.62 -6.00
CA LEU A 21 -4.39 13.51 -5.74
C LEU A 21 -3.92 14.56 -4.72
N LEU A 22 -4.36 15.81 -4.88
CA LEU A 22 -4.04 16.88 -3.92
C LEU A 22 -4.56 16.55 -2.51
N ARG A 23 -5.72 15.90 -2.40
CA ARG A 23 -6.25 15.40 -1.13
C ARG A 23 -5.40 14.26 -0.57
N ALA A 24 -4.97 13.32 -1.42
CA ALA A 24 -4.10 12.21 -1.02
C ALA A 24 -2.76 12.69 -0.46
N LEU A 25 -2.11 13.65 -1.13
CA LEU A 25 -0.86 14.25 -0.64
C LEU A 25 -1.04 14.93 0.72
N ARG A 26 -2.20 15.55 0.96
CA ARG A 26 -2.50 16.16 2.27
C ARG A 26 -2.81 15.15 3.35
N GLU A 27 -3.58 14.10 3.07
CA GLU A 27 -4.16 13.18 4.07
C GLU A 27 -3.38 11.86 4.24
N GLY A 28 -2.45 11.56 3.33
CA GLY A 28 -1.64 10.34 3.36
C GLY A 28 -0.86 10.19 4.67
N GLY A 29 -0.86 8.98 5.23
CA GLY A 29 -0.06 8.60 6.41
C GLY A 29 -0.47 9.22 7.75
N ARG A 30 -1.51 10.07 7.81
CA ARG A 30 -1.89 10.76 9.06
C ARG A 30 -2.68 9.92 10.06
N ASP A 31 -3.46 8.97 9.57
CA ASP A 31 -4.33 8.12 10.39
C ASP A 31 -4.14 6.65 10.00
N PRO A 32 -3.54 5.79 10.84
CA PRO A 32 -3.39 4.36 10.54
C PRO A 32 -4.72 3.60 10.54
N ALA A 33 -5.76 4.13 11.19
CA ALA A 33 -7.08 3.51 11.32
C ALA A 33 -8.05 3.93 10.22
N TRP A 34 -7.60 4.64 9.18
CA TRP A 34 -8.47 5.18 8.12
C TRP A 34 -9.39 4.12 7.49
N ARG A 35 -8.95 2.86 7.40
CA ARG A 35 -9.72 1.77 6.77
C ARG A 35 -11.06 1.52 7.46
N THR A 36 -11.15 1.72 8.78
CA THR A 36 -12.38 1.47 9.56
C THR A 36 -13.43 2.57 9.40
N ARG A 37 -13.10 3.66 8.69
CA ARG A 37 -14.00 4.79 8.43
C ARG A 37 -14.40 4.90 6.96
N GLY A 38 -14.08 3.88 6.15
CA GLY A 38 -14.43 3.81 4.74
C GLY A 38 -15.93 3.63 4.53
N ALA A 39 -16.53 4.46 3.68
CA ALA A 39 -17.93 4.31 3.28
C ALA A 39 -18.21 2.98 2.55
N CYS A 40 -17.18 2.39 1.94
CA CYS A 40 -17.27 1.12 1.22
C CYS A 40 -17.53 -0.12 2.11
N GLN A 41 -17.37 -0.01 3.43
CA GLN A 41 -17.48 -1.17 4.35
C GLN A 41 -18.85 -1.84 4.37
N HIS A 42 -19.90 -1.13 3.95
CA HIS A 42 -21.28 -1.63 3.96
C HIS A 42 -21.81 -1.92 2.54
N VAL A 43 -20.91 -2.01 1.56
CA VAL A 43 -21.24 -2.19 0.15
C VAL A 43 -20.51 -3.44 -0.36
N ASP A 44 -21.13 -4.13 -1.31
CA ASP A 44 -20.52 -5.30 -1.97
C ASP A 44 -19.14 -4.93 -2.54
N PRO A 45 -18.06 -5.62 -2.13
CA PRO A 45 -16.72 -5.40 -2.65
C PRO A 45 -16.63 -5.44 -4.18
N GLU A 46 -17.41 -6.29 -4.86
CA GLU A 46 -17.36 -6.43 -6.32
C GLU A 46 -17.69 -5.11 -7.03
N THR A 47 -18.47 -4.23 -6.40
CA THR A 47 -18.76 -2.88 -6.90
C THR A 47 -17.48 -2.07 -7.16
N PHE A 48 -16.44 -2.29 -6.35
CA PHE A 48 -15.17 -1.56 -6.44
C PHE A 48 -14.15 -2.27 -7.35
N PHE A 49 -14.44 -3.47 -7.83
CA PHE A 49 -13.55 -4.23 -8.72
C PHE A 49 -14.25 -4.60 -10.04
N PRO A 50 -14.77 -3.62 -10.80
CA PRO A 50 -15.47 -3.90 -12.04
C PRO A 50 -14.56 -4.59 -13.07
N ALA A 51 -15.18 -5.39 -13.94
CA ALA A 51 -14.49 -5.93 -15.11
C ALA A 51 -14.00 -4.80 -16.04
N PRO A 52 -13.00 -5.03 -16.91
CA PRO A 52 -12.46 -3.98 -17.79
C PRO A 52 -13.48 -3.30 -18.71
N SER A 53 -14.60 -3.96 -19.01
CA SER A 53 -15.69 -3.46 -19.83
C SER A 53 -16.83 -2.80 -19.02
N GLU A 54 -16.79 -2.90 -17.70
CA GLU A 54 -17.85 -2.42 -16.81
C GLU A 54 -17.56 -0.99 -16.32
N PRO A 55 -18.61 -0.16 -16.17
CA PRO A 55 -18.46 1.20 -15.68
C PRO A 55 -18.07 1.21 -14.19
N ALA A 56 -17.13 2.08 -13.84
CA ALA A 56 -16.68 2.29 -12.45
C ALA A 56 -17.44 3.43 -11.73
N ASP A 57 -18.43 4.05 -12.39
CA ASP A 57 -19.06 5.29 -11.94
C ASP A 57 -19.75 5.17 -10.58
N ALA A 58 -20.38 4.03 -10.30
CA ALA A 58 -21.03 3.75 -9.03
C ALA A 58 -20.02 3.78 -7.87
N ALA A 59 -18.90 3.06 -8.01
CA ALA A 59 -17.82 3.06 -7.03
C ALA A 59 -17.18 4.43 -6.86
N VAL A 60 -16.92 5.14 -7.97
CA VAL A 60 -16.34 6.48 -7.94
C VAL A 60 -17.28 7.46 -7.21
N ALA A 61 -18.58 7.40 -7.47
CA ALA A 61 -19.58 8.25 -6.83
C ALA A 61 -19.63 8.05 -5.31
N MET A 62 -19.53 6.80 -4.83
CA MET A 62 -19.47 6.50 -3.39
C MET A 62 -18.18 7.00 -2.73
N CYS A 63 -17.06 6.97 -3.45
CA CYS A 63 -15.78 7.44 -2.92
C CYS A 63 -15.71 8.97 -2.75
N ARG A 64 -16.45 9.75 -3.56
CA ARG A 64 -16.42 11.23 -3.52
C ARG A 64 -16.71 11.81 -2.13
N PRO A 65 -17.81 11.45 -1.44
CA PRO A 65 -18.09 11.95 -0.10
C PRO A 65 -17.32 11.21 1.00
N CYS A 66 -16.51 10.20 0.67
CA CYS A 66 -15.87 9.36 1.68
C CYS A 66 -14.87 10.17 2.52
N PRO A 67 -14.94 10.09 3.87
CA PRO A 67 -14.05 10.87 4.74
C PRO A 67 -12.58 10.44 4.62
N VAL A 68 -12.32 9.22 4.15
CA VAL A 68 -10.98 8.64 4.02
C VAL A 68 -10.49 8.55 2.58
N GLN A 69 -11.11 9.31 1.66
CA GLN A 69 -10.76 9.29 0.24
C GLN A 69 -9.27 9.56 0.00
N GLY A 70 -8.68 10.58 0.63
CA GLY A 70 -7.27 10.93 0.45
C GLY A 70 -6.34 9.87 1.02
N ALA A 71 -6.55 9.44 2.26
CA ALA A 71 -5.77 8.37 2.89
C ALA A 71 -5.82 7.05 2.08
N CYS A 72 -7.00 6.71 1.55
CA CYS A 72 -7.19 5.54 0.68
C CYS A 72 -6.41 5.65 -0.64
N LEU A 73 -6.48 6.80 -1.31
CA LEU A 73 -5.74 7.01 -2.55
C LEU A 73 -4.22 7.02 -2.32
N ALA A 74 -3.75 7.68 -1.26
CA ALA A 74 -2.33 7.69 -0.89
C ALA A 74 -1.80 6.26 -0.71
N TRP A 75 -2.53 5.43 0.05
CA TRP A 75 -2.16 4.02 0.23
C TRP A 75 -2.14 3.25 -1.11
N ALA A 76 -3.12 3.51 -1.98
CA ALA A 76 -3.19 2.86 -3.29
C ALA A 76 -2.05 3.26 -4.26
N LEU A 77 -1.61 4.52 -4.20
CA LEU A 77 -0.47 5.02 -4.97
C LEU A 77 0.84 4.44 -4.44
N GLN A 78 0.96 4.28 -3.11
CA GLN A 78 2.10 3.63 -2.48
C GLN A 78 2.27 2.17 -2.90
N ALA A 79 1.15 1.43 -2.90
CA ALA A 79 1.14 0.00 -3.19
C ALA A 79 1.54 -0.29 -4.65
N GLY A 80 1.20 0.63 -5.57
CA GLY A 80 1.43 0.47 -7.00
C GLY A 80 0.50 -0.58 -7.64
N ASP A 81 0.20 -0.37 -8.92
CA ASP A 81 -0.52 -1.30 -9.82
C ASP A 81 -1.71 -2.10 -9.22
N LEU A 82 -2.51 -1.46 -8.36
CA LEU A 82 -3.74 -2.06 -7.83
C LEU A 82 -4.86 -2.05 -8.87
N HIS A 83 -5.62 -3.14 -8.98
CA HIS A 83 -6.88 -3.18 -9.74
C HIS A 83 -8.02 -2.51 -8.98
N GLY A 84 -9.08 -2.12 -9.67
CA GLY A 84 -10.29 -1.56 -9.07
C GLY A 84 -10.23 -0.07 -8.70
N VAL A 85 -11.27 0.36 -7.98
CA VAL A 85 -11.51 1.75 -7.57
C VAL A 85 -10.99 1.99 -6.16
N TRP A 86 -10.06 2.92 -6.03
CA TRP A 86 -9.44 3.30 -4.75
C TRP A 86 -9.42 4.81 -4.61
N GLY A 87 -9.89 5.34 -3.48
CA GLY A 87 -9.99 6.78 -3.25
C GLY A 87 -10.73 7.53 -4.36
N GLY A 88 -11.67 6.86 -5.04
CA GLY A 88 -12.41 7.40 -6.18
C GLY A 88 -11.63 7.48 -7.48
N THR A 89 -10.58 6.69 -7.65
CA THR A 89 -9.78 6.59 -8.89
C THR A 89 -9.76 5.16 -9.41
N THR A 90 -9.73 5.00 -10.72
CA THR A 90 -9.50 3.73 -11.41
C THR A 90 -8.00 3.42 -11.50
N ALA A 91 -7.65 2.15 -11.76
CA ALA A 91 -6.27 1.74 -12.02
C ALA A 91 -5.62 2.56 -13.16
N ARG A 92 -6.39 2.94 -14.19
CA ARG A 92 -5.90 3.75 -15.31
C ARG A 92 -5.49 5.15 -14.87
N GLU A 93 -6.35 5.84 -14.09
CA GLU A 93 -6.07 7.19 -13.59
C GLU A 93 -4.85 7.21 -12.65
N ARG A 94 -4.74 6.19 -11.78
CA ARG A 94 -3.61 6.10 -10.84
C ARG A 94 -2.25 5.99 -11.50
N ARG A 95 -2.14 5.49 -12.74
CA ARG A 95 -0.84 5.38 -13.43
C ARG A 95 -0.14 6.73 -13.60
N ALA A 96 -0.89 7.77 -14.00
CA ALA A 96 -0.33 9.11 -14.12
C ALA A 96 -0.08 9.74 -12.75
N MET A 97 -1.00 9.54 -11.80
CA MET A 97 -0.84 10.01 -10.42
C MET A 97 0.39 9.41 -9.73
N ALA A 98 0.72 8.13 -9.99
CA ALA A 98 1.88 7.47 -9.40
C ALA A 98 3.20 8.13 -9.85
N VAL A 99 3.30 8.60 -11.09
CA VAL A 99 4.46 9.37 -11.56
C VAL A 99 4.63 10.66 -10.76
N VAL A 100 3.51 11.35 -10.47
CA VAL A 100 3.53 12.56 -9.63
C VAL A 100 3.89 12.21 -8.18
N TRP A 101 3.23 11.20 -7.61
CA TRP A 101 3.44 10.74 -6.23
C TRP A 101 4.91 10.39 -5.96
N HIS A 102 5.54 9.59 -6.81
CA HIS A 102 6.94 9.20 -6.65
C HIS A 102 7.93 10.33 -6.95
N SER A 103 7.53 11.39 -7.68
CA SER A 103 8.39 12.57 -7.83
C SER A 103 8.53 13.38 -6.54
N GLU A 104 7.51 13.34 -5.67
CA GLU A 104 7.52 13.98 -4.35
C GLU A 104 8.15 13.07 -3.28
N GLU A 105 8.01 11.73 -3.42
CA GLU A 105 8.51 10.71 -2.48
C GLU A 105 9.97 10.27 -2.66
N GLN A 106 10.78 10.91 -3.51
CA GLN A 106 12.25 10.69 -3.58
C GLN A 106 13.00 11.16 -2.31
N GLY A 107 12.39 10.94 -1.13
CA GLY A 107 12.90 11.12 0.23
C GLY A 107 12.18 10.31 1.32
N SER A 108 11.23 9.40 1.04
CA SER A 108 10.59 8.57 2.09
C SER A 108 10.36 7.14 1.62
N PRO A 109 10.88 6.10 2.32
CA PRO A 109 10.63 4.72 1.94
C PRO A 109 9.13 4.44 2.08
N ALA A 110 8.59 3.69 1.11
CA ALA A 110 7.23 3.21 1.19
C ALA A 110 7.00 2.51 2.54
N PRO A 111 5.87 2.73 3.25
CA PRO A 111 5.48 1.81 4.31
C PRO A 111 5.52 0.42 3.71
N GLU A 112 6.44 -0.41 4.21
CA GLU A 112 6.45 -1.83 3.93
C GLU A 112 5.04 -2.33 4.23
N LEU A 113 4.28 -2.62 3.18
CA LEU A 113 3.10 -3.44 3.31
C LEU A 113 3.62 -4.71 3.96
N PRO A 114 3.14 -5.11 5.16
CA PRO A 114 3.57 -6.37 5.72
C PRO A 114 3.07 -7.44 4.75
N ALA A 115 4.00 -7.94 3.94
CA ALA A 115 3.87 -9.23 3.32
C ALA A 115 3.73 -10.20 4.49
N ASN A 116 2.52 -10.75 4.66
CA ASN A 116 2.20 -12.01 5.35
C ASN A 116 1.52 -11.95 6.75
N GLN A 117 0.27 -12.44 6.81
CA GLN A 117 -0.26 -13.40 7.82
C GLN A 117 -0.51 -13.00 9.30
N PRO A 118 -1.38 -13.77 9.99
CA PRO A 118 -0.90 -14.93 10.77
C PRO A 118 -1.58 -16.27 10.42
N VAL A 119 -0.80 -17.36 10.32
CA VAL A 119 -1.16 -18.58 11.06
C VAL A 119 -0.34 -18.59 12.33
N VAL A 120 -1.04 -18.72 13.45
CA VAL A 120 -0.49 -18.71 14.81
C VAL A 120 0.35 -19.96 15.07
N ALA A 121 1.41 -19.80 15.86
CA ALA A 121 1.68 -20.66 17.01
C ALA A 121 2.69 -19.98 17.95
N THR A 122 2.19 -19.55 19.09
CA THR A 122 2.94 -19.17 20.29
C THR A 122 3.74 -20.34 20.87
N ALA A 123 4.96 -20.04 21.34
CA ALA A 123 5.57 -20.46 22.61
C ALA A 123 7.03 -19.95 22.62
N ALA A 124 7.75 -19.61 23.68
CA ALA A 124 7.50 -19.22 25.07
C ALA A 124 8.90 -19.11 25.74
N ALA A 125 9.14 -18.07 26.56
CA ALA A 125 10.14 -17.94 27.66
C ALA A 125 11.66 -17.95 27.28
N ALA A 126 12.60 -17.25 27.95
CA ALA A 126 12.65 -16.63 29.28
C ALA A 126 13.70 -15.47 29.30
N GLY A 127 13.52 -14.45 30.16
CA GLY A 127 14.43 -13.29 30.37
C GLY A 127 15.61 -13.57 31.32
N PRO A 128 16.02 -12.65 32.23
CA PRO A 128 16.10 -11.18 32.20
C PRO A 128 17.56 -10.67 32.51
N VAL A 129 17.88 -9.37 32.36
CA VAL A 129 18.62 -8.54 33.37
C VAL A 129 18.94 -7.09 32.89
N LEU A 130 18.43 -6.14 33.66
CA LEU A 130 19.03 -4.91 34.23
C LEU A 130 20.09 -4.08 33.45
N ALA A 131 19.67 -2.85 33.16
CA ALA A 131 20.21 -1.56 33.62
C ALA A 131 21.62 -1.03 33.21
N GLU A 132 21.59 0.28 32.93
CA GLU A 132 22.61 1.32 33.05
C GLU A 132 23.43 1.79 31.83
N SER A 133 23.29 3.10 31.65
CA SER A 133 23.97 4.01 30.75
C SER A 133 25.27 4.54 31.36
N VAL A 134 26.39 4.50 30.62
CA VAL A 134 27.43 5.55 30.58
C VAL A 134 28.46 5.21 29.48
N GLY A 135 28.70 6.18 28.58
CA GLY A 135 30.07 6.57 28.23
C GLY A 135 30.81 5.83 27.10
N ARG A 136 31.18 6.64 26.10
CA ARG A 136 32.50 6.69 25.43
C ARG A 136 32.68 5.90 24.13
N ARG A 137 32.79 6.68 23.05
CA ARG A 137 33.41 6.31 21.76
C ARG A 137 34.89 5.94 21.94
N PRO A 138 35.44 5.04 21.12
CA PRO A 138 36.45 5.50 20.16
C PRO A 138 36.36 4.82 18.77
N HIS A 139 37.38 5.11 17.96
CA HIS A 139 37.44 5.22 16.50
C HIS A 139 37.73 3.93 15.70
N ALA A 140 37.26 3.98 14.44
CA ALA A 140 37.91 3.64 13.16
C ALA A 140 38.38 2.22 12.79
N ALA A 141 38.23 1.97 11.47
CA ALA A 141 38.98 1.07 10.58
C ALA A 141 38.67 -0.43 10.69
N THR A 142 38.64 -1.27 9.64
CA THR A 142 38.54 -1.24 8.16
C THR A 142 38.34 -2.71 7.74
N THR A 143 37.98 -2.97 6.46
CA THR A 143 38.18 -4.24 5.68
C THR A 143 37.48 -5.52 6.18
N ASP A 144 37.08 -6.50 5.38
CA ASP A 144 36.79 -6.73 3.95
C ASP A 144 36.18 -8.16 3.90
N THR A 145 35.43 -8.46 2.84
CA THR A 145 35.27 -9.80 2.22
C THR A 145 34.32 -10.88 2.83
N ALA A 146 33.29 -11.15 2.01
CA ALA A 146 32.67 -12.42 1.58
C ALA A 146 31.90 -13.36 2.53
N GLY A 147 30.71 -13.78 2.05
CA GLY A 147 30.16 -15.11 2.33
C GLY A 147 28.62 -15.23 2.30
N LEU A 148 28.01 -15.34 1.12
CA LEU A 148 26.72 -16.04 0.93
C LEU A 148 27.02 -17.56 0.85
N PRO A 149 26.14 -18.44 1.37
CA PRO A 149 24.99 -18.98 0.60
C PRO A 149 23.73 -19.19 1.49
N GLY A 150 22.47 -19.40 1.09
CA GLY A 150 21.77 -19.60 -0.17
C GLY A 150 20.43 -20.33 0.14
N LEU A 151 19.30 -19.80 -0.37
CA LEU A 151 17.99 -20.44 -0.71
C LEU A 151 16.99 -20.91 0.40
N PRO A 152 15.66 -21.07 0.11
CA PRO A 152 14.94 -20.84 -1.15
C PRO A 152 13.72 -19.88 -1.08
N VAL A 153 13.26 -19.52 -2.29
CA VAL A 153 12.10 -18.71 -2.65
C VAL A 153 10.85 -19.59 -2.80
N GLY A 154 9.68 -19.06 -2.41
CA GLY A 154 8.40 -19.36 -3.05
C GLY A 154 7.50 -20.40 -2.37
N ALA A 155 6.42 -19.93 -1.74
CA ALA A 155 5.20 -20.70 -1.58
C ALA A 155 3.99 -19.79 -1.82
N SER A 156 3.27 -20.05 -2.92
CA SER A 156 2.04 -19.36 -3.30
C SER A 156 0.87 -19.85 -2.44
N MET A 157 0.06 -18.93 -1.90
CA MET A 157 -1.19 -19.24 -1.18
C MET A 157 -2.39 -19.12 -2.13
N ASP A 158 -3.25 -20.14 -2.17
CA ASP A 158 -4.34 -20.26 -3.13
C ASP A 158 -5.67 -19.64 -2.62
N ARG A 159 -6.54 -19.27 -3.58
CA ARG A 159 -7.86 -18.64 -3.40
C ARG A 159 -8.77 -19.39 -2.41
N ALA A 160 -8.62 -20.70 -2.26
CA ALA A 160 -9.39 -21.49 -1.29
C ALA A 160 -9.06 -21.16 0.18
N GLU A 161 -7.88 -20.59 0.45
CA GLU A 161 -7.42 -20.22 1.79
C GLU A 161 -7.93 -18.83 2.19
N LEU A 162 -7.98 -17.91 1.22
CA LEU A 162 -8.59 -16.59 1.35
C LEU A 162 -10.10 -16.65 1.67
N LEU A 163 -10.84 -17.57 1.05
CA LEU A 163 -12.29 -17.70 1.26
C LEU A 163 -12.66 -18.27 2.63
N ARG A 164 -11.76 -19.00 3.30
CA ARG A 164 -12.01 -19.53 4.65
C ARG A 164 -11.83 -18.47 5.74
N LEU A 165 -10.96 -17.49 5.51
CA LEU A 165 -10.72 -16.38 6.44
C LEU A 165 -11.86 -15.35 6.46
N VAL A 166 -12.51 -15.16 5.31
CA VAL A 166 -13.63 -14.21 5.18
C VAL A 166 -14.92 -14.76 5.81
N ASN A 167 -15.13 -16.08 5.81
CA ASN A 167 -16.36 -16.72 6.29
C ASN A 167 -16.33 -17.16 7.77
N ALA A 168 -15.24 -16.90 8.49
CA ALA A 168 -15.09 -17.28 9.90
C ALA A 168 -15.35 -16.13 10.90
N GLY A 169 -15.95 -15.01 10.43
CA GLY A 169 -16.41 -13.89 11.26
C GLY A 169 -17.91 -13.70 11.15
#